data_AF-A0A9E7ZZ85-F1
#
_entry.id   AF-A0A9E7ZZ85-F1
#
_cell.length_a   1.000
_cell.length_b   1.000
_cell.length_c   1.000
_cell.angle_alpha   90.00
_cell.angle_beta   90.00
_cell.angle_gamma   90.00
#
_symmetry.space_group_name_H-M   'P 1'
#
loop_
_entity.id
_entity.type
_entity.pdbx_description
1 polymer ?
#
loop_
_entity_poly.entity_id
_entity_poly.type
_entity_poly.pdbx_seq_one_letter_code
_entity_poly.pdbx_strand_id
1 'polypeptide(L)'
;MNRLLLTLFLFAIGFQIASPAVAADKLFAQATETDDQLKKLFDETGDGCLHSRGHDVRVVVACAAMRIYGVALNERDWCYGHRYEANALMDWHRCDANSERFSLDKLIDVGR
;
A
#
# COMPACT_ATOMS: atom_id res chain seq x y z
N MET A 1 30.61 5.40 -51.91
CA MET A 1 30.61 4.43 -50.80
C MET A 1 30.31 5.14 -49.48
N ASN A 2 29.14 4.81 -48.90
CA ASN A 2 28.76 4.84 -47.48
C ASN A 2 29.06 6.06 -46.59
N ARG A 3 28.28 7.13 -46.71
CA ARG A 3 28.05 8.04 -45.56
C ARG A 3 26.59 8.46 -45.34
N LEU A 4 25.70 8.25 -46.31
CA LEU A 4 24.27 8.58 -46.20
C LEU A 4 23.39 7.50 -45.56
N LEU A 5 23.96 6.32 -45.24
CA LEU A 5 23.21 5.19 -44.68
C LEU A 5 23.29 5.08 -43.14
N LEU A 6 24.08 5.92 -42.47
CA LEU A 6 24.27 5.83 -41.01
C LEU A 6 23.37 6.76 -40.18
N THR A 7 22.70 7.73 -40.80
CA THR A 7 21.85 8.70 -40.08
C THR A 7 20.39 8.27 -39.93
N LEU A 8 19.95 7.22 -40.64
CA LEU A 8 18.58 6.72 -40.56
C LEU A 8 18.34 5.69 -39.44
N PHE A 9 19.39 5.19 -38.78
CA PHE A 9 19.25 4.16 -37.74
C PHE A 9 19.12 4.71 -36.30
N LEU A 10 19.26 6.03 -36.09
CA LEU A 10 19.25 6.61 -34.74
C LEU A 10 17.89 7.21 -34.31
N PHE A 11 16.88 7.19 -35.18
CA PHE A 11 15.56 7.77 -34.90
C PHE A 11 14.45 6.75 -34.59
N ALA A 12 14.79 5.47 -34.37
CA ALA A 12 13.78 4.40 -34.19
C ALA A 12 13.68 3.85 -32.76
N ILE A 13 14.47 4.34 -31.79
CA ILE A 13 14.51 3.78 -30.41
C ILE A 13 13.96 4.77 -29.36
N GLY A 14 13.22 5.81 -29.80
CA GLY A 14 12.71 6.87 -28.93
C GLY A 14 11.24 6.75 -28.52
N PHE A 15 10.48 5.80 -29.09
CA PHE A 15 9.08 5.56 -28.71
C PHE A 15 9.04 4.37 -27.73
N GLN A 16 9.64 4.58 -26.56
CA GLN A 16 9.30 3.77 -25.39
C GLN A 16 7.83 4.09 -25.10
N ILE A 17 6.97 3.13 -25.42
CA ILE A 17 5.54 3.13 -25.14
C ILE A 17 5.45 3.31 -23.62
N ALA A 18 5.22 4.55 -23.18
CA ALA A 18 4.81 4.83 -21.82
C ALA A 18 3.38 4.28 -21.73
N SER A 19 3.27 2.98 -21.45
CA SER A 19 2.00 2.41 -21.04
C SER A 19 1.52 3.28 -19.88
N PRO A 20 0.34 3.91 -19.96
CA PRO A 20 -0.22 4.54 -18.78
C PRO A 20 -0.26 3.44 -17.73
N ALA A 21 0.40 3.65 -16.60
CA ALA A 21 0.21 2.78 -15.46
C ALA A 21 -1.28 2.81 -15.19
N VAL A 22 -1.98 1.73 -15.53
CA VAL A 22 -3.39 1.59 -15.22
C VAL A 22 -3.42 1.66 -13.71
N ALA A 23 -3.92 2.78 -13.18
CA ALA A 23 -4.13 2.90 -11.75
C ALA A 23 -5.01 1.72 -11.39
N ALA A 24 -4.46 0.77 -10.60
CA ALA A 24 -5.20 -0.40 -10.19
C ALA A 24 -6.53 0.08 -9.60
N ASP A 25 -7.63 -0.53 -10.01
CA ASP A 25 -8.94 -0.20 -9.47
C ASP A 25 -8.88 -0.28 -7.95
N LYS A 26 -9.37 0.76 -7.28
CA LYS A 26 -9.42 0.81 -5.82
C LYS A 26 -10.25 -0.36 -5.31
N LEU A 27 -9.67 -1.19 -4.45
CA LEU A 27 -10.30 -2.35 -3.82
C LEU A 27 -11.53 -1.94 -2.99
N PHE A 28 -11.50 -0.74 -2.41
CA PHE A 28 -12.52 -0.26 -1.48
C PHE A 28 -13.28 0.96 -2.00
N ALA A 29 -13.48 1.07 -3.33
CA ALA A 29 -14.18 2.20 -3.95
C ALA A 29 -15.61 2.44 -3.41
N GLN A 30 -16.25 1.41 -2.86
CA GLN A 30 -17.63 1.45 -2.35
C GLN A 30 -17.70 1.56 -0.81
N ALA A 31 -16.57 1.61 -0.11
CA ALA A 31 -16.54 1.75 1.34
C ALA A 31 -17.20 3.07 1.78
N THR A 32 -18.14 3.00 2.71
CA THR A 32 -18.93 4.15 3.16
C THR A 32 -18.34 4.83 4.39
N GLU A 33 -17.39 4.17 5.06
CA GLU A 33 -16.68 4.69 6.22
C GLU A 33 -15.89 5.96 5.85
N THR A 34 -15.88 6.95 6.74
CA THR A 34 -15.01 8.12 6.64
C THR A 34 -13.56 7.76 6.97
N ASP A 35 -12.62 8.65 6.65
CA ASP A 35 -11.21 8.44 6.99
C ASP A 35 -11.01 8.26 8.49
N ASP A 36 -11.68 9.06 9.32
CA ASP A 36 -11.55 8.96 10.79
C ASP A 36 -12.20 7.69 11.34
N GLN A 37 -13.28 7.21 10.72
CA GLN A 37 -13.87 5.90 11.07
C GLN A 37 -12.90 4.76 10.74
N LEU A 38 -12.23 4.80 9.58
CA LEU A 38 -11.24 3.80 9.21
C LEU A 38 -10.00 3.83 10.13
N LYS A 39 -9.51 5.02 10.51
CA LYS A 39 -8.40 5.16 11.46
C LYS A 39 -8.76 4.58 12.83
N LYS A 40 -9.96 4.90 13.32
CA LYS A 40 -10.48 4.32 14.56
C LYS A 40 -10.58 2.79 14.49
N LEU A 41 -11.13 2.25 13.41
CA LEU A 41 -11.24 0.80 13.21
C LEU A 41 -9.86 0.13 13.13
N PHE A 42 -8.88 0.80 12.50
CA PHE A 42 -7.50 0.36 12.49
C PHE A 42 -6.92 0.30 13.91
N ASP A 43 -7.08 1.35 14.72
CA ASP A 43 -6.54 1.39 16.08
C ASP A 43 -7.19 0.32 16.99
N GLU A 44 -8.52 0.19 16.90
CA GLU A 44 -9.29 -0.80 17.68
C GLU A 44 -8.91 -2.25 17.35
N THR A 45 -8.69 -2.55 16.08
CA THR A 45 -8.22 -3.89 15.66
C THR A 45 -6.73 -4.07 15.88
N GLY A 46 -5.95 -2.99 15.81
CA GLY A 46 -4.53 -2.94 16.11
C GLY A 46 -4.24 -3.28 17.57
N ASP A 47 -5.06 -2.86 18.51
CA ASP A 47 -4.93 -3.24 19.92
C ASP A 47 -4.94 -4.77 20.10
N GLY A 48 -5.91 -5.45 19.47
CA GLY A 48 -5.99 -6.90 19.49
C GLY A 48 -4.86 -7.61 18.72
N CYS A 49 -4.33 -6.98 17.68
CA CYS A 49 -3.24 -7.54 16.87
C CYS A 49 -1.86 -7.39 17.53
N LEU A 50 -1.52 -6.18 17.95
CA LEU A 50 -0.16 -5.80 18.36
C LEU A 50 0.13 -6.09 19.84
N HIS A 51 -0.88 -6.05 20.70
CA HIS A 51 -0.71 -6.29 22.13
C HIS A 51 -0.97 -7.74 22.56
N SER A 52 -1.40 -8.61 21.64
CA SER A 52 -1.57 -10.04 21.90
C SER A 52 -0.30 -10.83 21.57
N ARG A 53 0.06 -11.77 22.45
CA ARG A 53 1.15 -12.75 22.21
C ARG A 53 0.64 -14.10 21.69
N GLY A 54 -0.68 -14.24 21.51
CA GLY A 54 -1.31 -15.48 21.08
C GLY A 54 -1.44 -15.58 19.56
N HIS A 55 -1.61 -16.80 19.07
CA HIS A 55 -1.95 -17.07 17.66
C HIS A 55 -3.38 -17.61 17.52
N ASP A 56 -4.27 -17.24 18.45
CA ASP A 56 -5.67 -17.65 18.35
C ASP A 56 -6.36 -16.95 17.17
N VAL A 57 -7.45 -17.55 16.70
CA VAL A 57 -8.18 -17.06 15.52
C VAL A 57 -8.59 -15.59 15.66
N ARG A 58 -8.88 -15.10 16.87
CA ARG A 58 -9.29 -13.70 17.09
C ARG A 58 -8.11 -12.77 16.86
N VAL A 59 -6.89 -13.14 17.26
CA VAL A 59 -5.68 -12.35 16.98
C VAL A 59 -5.41 -12.30 15.47
N VAL A 60 -5.51 -13.43 14.78
CA VAL A 60 -5.31 -13.50 13.33
C VAL A 60 -6.33 -12.62 12.60
N VAL A 61 -7.61 -12.70 12.99
CA VAL A 61 -8.68 -11.86 12.43
C VAL A 61 -8.43 -10.38 12.72
N ALA A 62 -8.00 -10.02 13.94
CA ALA A 62 -7.68 -8.65 14.31
C ALA A 62 -6.55 -8.08 13.43
N CYS A 63 -5.45 -8.82 13.27
CA CYS A 63 -4.34 -8.40 12.41
C CYS A 63 -4.73 -8.29 10.93
N ALA A 64 -5.60 -9.18 10.45
CA ALA A 64 -6.12 -9.11 9.09
C ALA A 64 -7.00 -7.88 8.89
N ALA A 65 -7.92 -7.64 9.81
CA ALA A 65 -8.81 -6.48 9.77
C ALA A 65 -8.02 -5.15 9.83
N MET A 66 -7.08 -5.03 10.77
CA MET A 66 -6.17 -3.88 10.88
C MET A 66 -5.49 -3.57 9.54
N ARG A 67 -4.94 -4.60 8.88
CA ARG A 67 -4.28 -4.41 7.57
C ARG A 67 -5.26 -4.03 6.47
N ILE A 68 -6.46 -4.58 6.46
CA ILE A 68 -7.51 -4.21 5.48
C ILE A 68 -7.87 -2.73 5.63
N TYR A 69 -8.10 -2.25 6.85
CA TYR A 69 -8.39 -0.83 7.10
C TYR A 69 -7.20 0.06 6.71
N GLY A 70 -5.97 -0.38 6.98
CA GLY A 70 -4.77 0.31 6.54
C GLY A 70 -4.65 0.41 5.00
N VAL A 71 -5.02 -0.64 4.25
CA VAL A 71 -5.05 -0.59 2.78
C VAL A 71 -6.15 0.34 2.28
N ALA A 72 -7.33 0.32 2.89
CA ALA A 72 -8.40 1.26 2.54
C ALA A 72 -7.97 2.73 2.75
N LEU A 73 -7.22 3.01 3.81
CA LEU A 73 -6.63 4.34 4.05
C LEU A 73 -5.53 4.68 3.04
N ASN A 74 -4.67 3.72 2.65
CA ASN A 74 -3.67 3.93 1.60
C ASN A 74 -4.30 4.36 0.27
N GLU A 75 -5.45 3.78 -0.12
CA GLU A 75 -6.19 4.16 -1.34
C GLU A 75 -6.78 5.57 -1.28
N ARG A 76 -6.86 6.14 -0.08
CA ARG A 76 -7.30 7.50 0.22
C ARG A 76 -6.13 8.43 0.55
N ASP A 77 -4.90 7.99 0.29
CA ASP A 77 -3.66 8.73 0.48
C ASP A 77 -3.35 9.08 1.96
N TRP A 78 -3.77 8.18 2.86
CA TRP A 78 -3.38 8.15 4.27
C TRP A 78 -2.45 6.97 4.56
N CYS A 79 -1.34 7.24 5.25
CA CYS A 79 -0.32 6.27 5.63
C CYS A 79 -0.04 6.36 7.13
N TYR A 80 0.44 5.27 7.73
CA TYR A 80 0.74 5.19 9.16
C TYR A 80 2.25 5.07 9.39
N GLY A 81 2.86 6.18 9.81
CA GLY A 81 4.30 6.29 10.04
C GLY A 81 5.20 6.22 8.80
N HIS A 82 6.50 6.45 9.03
CA HIS A 82 7.55 6.37 8.02
C HIS A 82 8.48 5.17 8.21
N ARG A 83 9.18 4.73 7.15
CA ARG A 83 10.03 3.50 7.15
C ARG A 83 11.09 3.40 8.24
N TYR A 84 11.53 4.54 8.75
CA TYR A 84 12.62 4.63 9.72
C TYR A 84 12.15 5.23 11.06
N GLU A 85 10.85 5.39 11.22
CA GLU A 85 10.25 5.92 12.42
C GLU A 85 10.12 4.83 13.48
N ALA A 86 10.37 5.18 14.74
CA ALA A 86 10.13 4.25 15.83
C ALA A 86 8.62 3.99 15.96
N ASN A 87 8.21 2.74 16.14
CA ASN A 87 6.78 2.36 16.20
C ASN A 87 5.95 3.20 17.19
N ALA A 88 6.55 3.65 18.30
CA ALA A 88 5.86 4.47 19.32
C ALA A 88 5.60 5.93 18.88
N LEU A 89 6.18 6.36 17.77
CA LEU A 89 6.04 7.71 17.20
C LEU A 89 5.19 7.72 15.94
N MET A 90 4.83 6.56 15.40
CA MET A 90 4.02 6.47 14.18
C MET A 90 2.62 7.04 14.41
N ASP A 91 2.15 7.81 13.44
CA ASP A 91 0.80 8.34 13.40
C ASP A 91 0.30 8.43 11.94
N TRP A 92 -1.00 8.70 11.78
CA TRP A 92 -1.62 8.91 10.49
C TRP A 92 -1.19 10.22 9.86
N HIS A 93 -0.71 10.15 8.62
CA HIS A 93 -0.33 11.31 7.84
C HIS A 93 -0.68 11.14 6.36
N ARG A 94 -0.62 12.23 5.59
CA ARG A 94 -0.74 12.14 4.13
C ARG A 94 0.48 11.43 3.58
N CYS A 95 0.25 10.46 2.71
CA CYS A 95 1.33 9.65 2.21
C CYS A 95 2.33 10.49 1.40
N ASP A 96 3.59 10.10 1.52
CA ASP A 96 4.75 10.61 0.82
C ASP A 96 5.66 9.44 0.40
N ALA A 97 6.84 9.76 -0.14
CA ALA A 97 7.79 8.78 -0.64
C ALA A 97 8.38 7.86 0.46
N ASN A 98 8.32 8.28 1.72
CA ASN A 98 8.94 7.62 2.86
C ASN A 98 7.92 6.93 3.78
N SER A 99 6.64 7.03 3.46
CA SER A 99 5.58 6.43 4.28
C SER A 99 5.59 4.92 4.18
N GLU A 100 5.21 4.27 5.27
CA GLU A 100 4.87 2.86 5.27
C GLU A 100 3.50 2.64 4.63
N ARG A 101 3.37 1.51 3.91
CA ARG A 101 2.13 1.16 3.21
C ARG A 101 1.77 -0.29 3.48
N PHE A 102 0.57 -0.51 3.98
CA PHE A 102 -0.06 -1.82 4.07
C PHE A 102 -0.23 -2.47 2.69
N SER A 103 -0.06 -3.80 2.67
CA SER A 103 -0.39 -4.69 1.55
C SER A 103 -1.20 -5.88 2.07
N LEU A 104 -2.04 -6.47 1.22
CA LEU A 104 -2.80 -7.69 1.53
C LEU A 104 -2.02 -8.98 1.19
N ASP A 105 -0.86 -8.91 0.55
CA ASP A 105 -0.09 -10.10 0.12
C ASP A 105 0.24 -10.99 1.31
N LYS A 106 0.67 -10.39 2.43
CA LYS A 106 0.96 -11.15 3.66
C LYS A 106 -0.30 -11.59 4.45
N LEU A 107 -1.51 -11.45 3.92
CA LEU A 107 -2.73 -12.06 4.48
C LEU A 107 -3.06 -13.39 3.79
N ILE A 108 -2.53 -13.62 2.60
CA ILE A 108 -2.80 -14.81 1.79
C ILE A 108 -1.79 -15.93 2.12
N ASP A 109 -0.67 -15.59 2.75
CA ASP A 109 0.45 -16.50 3.05
C ASP A 109 0.32 -17.25 4.40
N VAL A 110 -0.90 -17.36 4.96
CA VAL A 110 -1.18 -18.09 6.23
C VAL A 110 -1.12 -19.62 6.06
N GLY A 111 -0.51 -20.11 4.98
CA GLY A 111 -0.59 -21.51 4.54
C GLY A 111 0.71 -22.14 4.06
N ARG A 112 1.89 -21.64 4.45
CA ARG A 112 3.16 -22.32 4.14
C ARG A 112 4.07 -22.48 5.35
#